data_AF-A0A965SHF5-F1
#
_entry.id   AF-A0A965SHF5-F1
#
_cell.length_a   1.000
_cell.length_b   1.000
_cell.length_c   1.000
_cell.angle_alpha   90.00
_cell.angle_beta   90.00
_cell.angle_gamma   90.00
#
_symmetry.space_group_name_H-M   'P 1'
#
loop_
_entity.id
_entity.type
_entity.pdbx_description
1 polymer ?
#
loop_
_entity_poly.entity_id
_entity_poly.type
_entity_poly.pdbx_seq_one_letter_code
_entity_poly.pdbx_strand_id
1 'polypeptide(L)'
;MIVRWHPQCQLPEWVRRTKVEVSQEPLSVLATRASAALMVGLAAPLDTYLSGVPSCSIVAPSGLAMSPLEENEHHHLAANAADAVQWMHKFAESPHFVASPERFFNFGDDLSHWRSLILQFSR
;
A
#
# COMPACT_ATOMS: atom_id res chain seq x y z
N MET A 1 -0.09 -15.72 -1.99
CA MET A 1 -0.72 -14.38 -2.07
C MET A 1 -1.59 -14.22 -0.83
N ILE A 2 -1.35 -13.16 -0.05
CA ILE A 2 -2.13 -12.84 1.14
C ILE A 2 -3.01 -11.64 0.80
N VAL A 3 -4.29 -11.71 1.14
CA VAL A 3 -5.27 -10.63 0.91
C VAL A 3 -5.76 -10.12 2.25
N ARG A 4 -5.61 -8.81 2.46
CA ARG A 4 -6.28 -8.10 3.57
C ARG A 4 -7.65 -7.67 3.09
N TRP A 5 -8.68 -8.44 3.43
CA TRP A 5 -10.06 -8.07 3.12
C TRP A 5 -10.57 -7.04 4.12
N HIS A 6 -11.42 -6.12 3.68
CA HIS A 6 -12.03 -5.16 4.60
C HIS A 6 -12.88 -5.90 5.64
N PRO A 7 -12.70 -5.66 6.96
CA PRO A 7 -13.29 -6.49 8.00
C PRO A 7 -14.82 -6.45 8.06
N GLN A 8 -15.43 -5.38 7.52
CA GLN A 8 -16.90 -5.23 7.47
C GLN A 8 -17.52 -5.81 6.19
N CYS A 9 -16.70 -6.22 5.22
CA CYS A 9 -17.20 -6.79 3.97
C CYS A 9 -17.35 -8.30 4.10
N GLN A 10 -18.44 -8.85 3.54
CA GLN A 10 -18.60 -10.29 3.46
C GLN A 10 -17.46 -10.90 2.63
N LEU A 11 -16.87 -12.00 3.13
CA LEU A 11 -15.86 -12.72 2.39
C LEU A 11 -16.49 -13.34 1.14
N PRO A 12 -15.91 -13.12 -0.05
CA PRO A 12 -16.42 -13.73 -1.27
C PRO A 12 -16.30 -15.25 -1.25
N GLU A 13 -17.24 -15.95 -1.90
CA GLU A 13 -17.23 -17.42 -1.97
C GLU A 13 -15.97 -17.99 -2.63
N TRP A 14 -15.37 -17.26 -3.57
CA TRP A 14 -14.18 -17.69 -4.29
C TRP A 14 -12.97 -17.87 -3.37
N VAL A 15 -12.93 -17.22 -2.20
CA VAL A 15 -11.83 -17.37 -1.24
C VAL A 15 -11.64 -18.84 -0.85
N ARG A 16 -12.75 -19.57 -0.60
CA ARG A 16 -12.70 -20.99 -0.22
C ARG A 16 -12.26 -21.91 -1.37
N ARG A 17 -12.31 -21.43 -2.61
CA ARG A 17 -12.02 -22.20 -3.82
C ARG A 17 -10.64 -21.90 -4.40
N THR A 18 -9.85 -21.06 -3.73
CA THR A 18 -8.55 -20.59 -4.22
C THR A 18 -7.46 -20.82 -3.17
N LYS A 19 -6.19 -20.71 -3.58
CA LYS A 19 -5.02 -20.75 -2.68
C LYS A 19 -4.73 -19.37 -2.06
N VAL A 20 -5.74 -18.52 -1.94
CA VAL A 20 -5.60 -17.17 -1.37
C VAL A 20 -5.76 -17.27 0.13
N GLU A 21 -4.75 -16.79 0.85
CA GLU A 21 -4.83 -16.66 2.29
C GLU A 21 -5.44 -15.29 2.63
N VAL A 22 -6.47 -15.27 3.47
CA VAL A 22 -7.05 -14.01 3.97
C VAL A 22 -6.54 -13.79 5.38
N SER A 23 -5.84 -12.69 5.60
CA SER A 23 -5.34 -12.29 6.92
C SER A 23 -6.15 -11.14 7.49
N GLN A 24 -6.29 -11.13 8.82
CA GLN A 24 -6.84 -10.02 9.60
C GLN A 24 -5.75 -9.23 10.33
N GLU A 25 -4.48 -9.60 10.16
CA GLU A 25 -3.35 -8.89 10.75
C GLU A 25 -3.36 -7.40 10.34
N PRO A 26 -2.76 -6.52 11.17
CA PRO A 26 -2.56 -5.12 10.81
C PRO A 26 -1.75 -4.97 9.51
N LEU A 27 -2.06 -3.95 8.71
CA LEU A 27 -1.32 -3.66 7.47
C LEU A 27 0.17 -3.44 7.74
N SER A 28 0.53 -2.83 8.88
CA SER A 28 1.93 -2.64 9.29
C SER A 28 2.70 -3.96 9.45
N VAL A 29 2.04 -5.03 9.91
CA VAL A 29 2.65 -6.37 10.03
C VAL A 29 2.71 -7.08 8.69
N LEU A 30 1.70 -6.89 7.84
CA LEU A 30 1.67 -7.47 6.50
C LEU A 30 2.72 -6.84 5.58
N ALA A 31 2.94 -5.53 5.71
CA ALA A 31 3.88 -4.77 4.90
C ALA A 31 5.33 -5.24 5.11
N THR A 32 5.74 -5.58 6.33
CA THR A 32 7.12 -6.02 6.61
C THR A 32 7.52 -7.31 5.91
N ARG A 33 6.55 -8.09 5.41
CA ARG A 33 6.78 -9.37 4.72
C ARG A 33 6.34 -9.37 3.25
N ALA A 34 5.89 -8.23 2.72
CA ALA A 34 5.41 -8.11 1.36
C ALA A 34 6.53 -7.60 0.43
N SER A 35 6.75 -8.27 -0.70
CA SER A 35 7.65 -7.75 -1.76
C SER A 35 6.99 -6.66 -2.60
N ALA A 36 5.68 -6.73 -2.77
CA ALA A 36 4.86 -5.72 -3.43
C ALA A 36 3.41 -5.83 -2.94
N ALA A 37 2.64 -4.75 -3.07
CA ALA A 37 1.24 -4.69 -2.70
C ALA A 37 0.36 -4.23 -3.86
N LEU A 38 -0.80 -4.87 -4.03
CA LEU A 38 -1.87 -4.43 -4.90
C LEU A 38 -3.03 -3.91 -4.06
N MET A 39 -3.43 -2.66 -4.28
CA MET A 39 -4.53 -2.03 -3.59
C MET A 39 -5.70 -1.84 -4.55
N VAL A 40 -6.87 -2.30 -4.10
CA VAL A 40 -8.14 -2.14 -4.80
C VAL A 40 -9.04 -1.29 -3.91
N GLY A 41 -8.84 0.04 -3.92
CA GLY A 41 -9.56 0.98 -3.05
C GLY A 41 -8.78 2.23 -2.66
N LEU A 42 -9.47 3.21 -2.10
CA LEU A 42 -9.04 4.62 -2.00
C LEU A 42 -8.12 4.96 -0.80
N ALA A 43 -8.07 4.15 0.26
CA ALA A 43 -7.63 4.64 1.57
C ALA A 43 -6.28 4.11 2.10
N ALA A 44 -5.62 3.16 1.42
CA ALA A 44 -4.41 2.50 1.93
C ALA A 44 -3.11 2.58 1.09
N PRO A 45 -3.02 3.31 -0.06
CA PRO A 45 -1.80 3.28 -0.85
C PRO A 45 -0.62 3.98 -0.14
N LEU A 46 -0.89 5.09 0.58
CA LEU A 46 0.16 5.88 1.23
C LEU A 46 0.86 5.11 2.37
N ASP A 47 0.13 4.46 3.28
CA ASP A 47 0.72 3.72 4.40
C ASP A 47 1.65 2.59 3.93
N THR A 48 1.22 1.89 2.89
CA THR A 48 1.98 0.78 2.28
C THR A 48 3.26 1.29 1.63
N TYR A 49 3.15 2.39 0.87
CA TYR A 49 4.27 3.06 0.24
C TYR A 49 5.27 3.60 1.28
N LEU A 50 4.78 4.25 2.33
CA LEU A 50 5.62 4.78 3.42
C LEU A 50 6.34 3.68 4.21
N SER A 51 5.79 2.47 4.23
CA SER A 51 6.43 1.28 4.80
C SER A 51 7.54 0.71 3.91
N GLY A 52 7.84 1.33 2.76
CA GLY A 52 8.88 0.90 1.84
C GLY A 52 8.49 -0.26 0.93
N VAL A 53 7.20 -0.58 0.84
CA VAL A 53 6.69 -1.66 -0.01
C VAL A 53 6.24 -1.08 -1.36
N PRO A 54 6.83 -1.53 -2.48
CA PRO A 54 6.36 -1.17 -3.82
C PRO A 54 4.86 -1.43 -3.95
N SER A 55 4.12 -0.43 -4.43
CA SER A 55 2.67 -0.42 -4.33
C SER A 55 2.01 -0.16 -5.68
N CYS A 56 0.96 -0.91 -5.99
CA CYS A 56 0.21 -0.78 -7.24
C CYS A 56 -1.27 -0.54 -6.92
N SER A 57 -1.88 0.44 -7.58
CA SER A 57 -3.31 0.73 -7.47
C SER A 57 -3.97 0.54 -8.82
N ILE A 58 -5.16 -0.07 -8.85
CA ILE A 58 -5.96 -0.12 -10.08
C ILE A 58 -6.73 1.20 -10.22
N VAL A 59 -6.61 1.85 -11.39
CA VAL A 59 -7.35 3.08 -11.69
C VAL A 59 -8.85 2.76 -11.75
N ALA A 60 -9.61 3.30 -10.82
CA ALA A 60 -11.07 3.17 -10.83
C ALA A 60 -11.65 4.00 -12.01
N PRO A 61 -12.57 3.45 -12.83
CA PRO A 61 -13.18 4.19 -13.94
C PRO A 61 -13.93 5.45 -13.49
N SER A 62 -14.34 5.52 -12.23
CA SER A 62 -15.04 6.66 -11.65
C SER A 62 -14.17 7.92 -11.51
N GLY A 63 -12.85 7.81 -11.62
CA GLY A 63 -11.92 8.93 -11.41
C GLY A 63 -11.87 9.42 -9.95
N LEU A 64 -12.61 8.81 -9.04
CA LEU A 64 -12.64 9.14 -7.61
C LEU A 64 -11.45 8.52 -6.84
N ALA A 65 -10.44 8.03 -7.56
CA ALA A 65 -9.20 7.49 -7.03
C ALA A 65 -8.36 8.60 -6.37
N MET A 66 -8.70 8.99 -5.14
CA MET A 66 -7.93 9.96 -4.37
C MET A 66 -6.77 9.28 -3.66
N SER A 67 -5.72 8.96 -4.40
CA SER A 67 -4.40 8.62 -3.83
C SER A 67 -3.52 9.87 -3.86
N PRO A 68 -2.82 10.22 -2.76
CA PRO A 68 -1.80 11.27 -2.80
C PRO A 68 -0.52 10.82 -3.52
N LEU A 69 -0.41 9.53 -3.87
CA LEU A 69 0.73 8.99 -4.60
C LEU A 69 0.56 9.21 -6.11
N GLU A 70 1.57 9.81 -6.71
CA GLU A 70 1.75 9.89 -8.16
C GLU A 70 2.56 8.69 -8.66
N GLU A 71 2.36 8.34 -9.93
CA GLU A 71 3.18 7.35 -10.65
C GLU A 71 4.67 7.64 -10.45
N ASN A 72 5.43 6.61 -10.04
CA ASN A 72 6.88 6.70 -9.89
C ASN A 72 7.51 5.29 -9.94
N GLU A 73 8.80 5.20 -9.64
CA GLU A 73 9.53 3.92 -9.64
C GLU A 73 8.91 2.87 -8.72
N HIS A 74 8.37 3.27 -7.56
CA HIS A 74 7.85 2.37 -6.52
C HIS A 74 6.33 2.46 -6.33
N HIS A 75 5.64 3.27 -7.14
CA HIS A 75 4.17 3.33 -7.18
C HIS A 75 3.64 3.30 -8.61
N HIS A 76 2.68 2.41 -8.88
CA HIS A 76 2.10 2.26 -10.21
C HIS A 76 0.57 2.30 -10.21
N LEU A 77 0.02 3.11 -11.12
CA LEU A 77 -1.40 3.22 -11.41
C LEU A 77 -1.76 2.32 -12.59
N ALA A 78 -2.07 1.06 -12.30
CA ALA A 78 -2.37 0.06 -13.31
C ALA A 78 -3.73 0.31 -13.98
N ALA A 79 -3.76 0.21 -15.31
CA ALA A 79 -4.99 0.35 -16.09
C ALA A 79 -5.89 -0.89 -16.02
N ASN A 80 -5.31 -2.05 -15.74
CA ASN A 80 -6.02 -3.33 -15.63
C ASN A 80 -5.19 -4.36 -14.85
N ALA A 81 -5.75 -5.56 -14.65
CA ALA A 81 -5.09 -6.62 -13.89
C ALA A 81 -3.79 -7.15 -14.55
N ALA A 82 -3.73 -7.22 -15.88
CA ALA A 82 -2.54 -7.73 -16.57
C ALA A 82 -1.36 -6.77 -16.40
N ASP A 83 -1.62 -5.47 -16.53
CA ASP A 83 -0.67 -4.39 -16.29
C ASP A 83 -0.12 -4.42 -14.85
N ALA A 84 -1.02 -4.51 -13.87
CA ALA A 84 -0.65 -4.64 -12.45
C ALA A 84 0.28 -5.84 -12.19
N VAL A 85 -0.06 -7.01 -12.76
CA VAL A 85 0.75 -8.23 -12.60
C VAL A 85 2.14 -8.06 -13.22
N GLN A 86 2.22 -7.51 -14.43
CA GLN A 86 3.51 -7.27 -15.08
C GLN A 86 4.40 -6.31 -14.28
N TRP A 87 3.82 -5.24 -13.73
CA TRP A 87 4.57 -4.30 -12.91
C TRP A 87 5.04 -4.94 -11.60
N MET A 88 4.15 -5.64 -10.88
CA MET A 88 4.49 -6.28 -9.60
C MET A 88 5.59 -7.35 -9.74
N HIS A 89 5.67 -8.03 -10.87
CA HIS A 89 6.73 -9.01 -11.13
C HIS A 89 8.15 -8.43 -11.03
N LYS A 90 8.32 -7.12 -11.31
CA LYS A 90 9.62 -6.44 -11.19
C LYS A 90 10.16 -6.44 -9.74
N PHE A 91 9.25 -6.50 -8.77
CA PHE A 91 9.57 -6.34 -7.34
C PHE A 91 9.54 -7.66 -6.55
N ALA A 92 9.36 -8.81 -7.22
CA ALA A 92 9.22 -10.10 -6.54
C ALA A 92 10.39 -10.42 -5.59
N GLU A 93 11.60 -9.97 -5.96
CA GLU A 93 12.85 -10.16 -5.22
C GLU A 93 13.52 -8.83 -4.81
N SER A 94 12.83 -7.70 -4.99
CA SER A 94 13.39 -6.40 -4.64
C SER A 94 13.38 -6.17 -3.14
N PRO A 95 14.41 -5.52 -2.58
CA PRO A 95 14.37 -5.05 -1.21
C PRO A 95 13.33 -3.93 -1.05
N HIS A 96 12.90 -3.69 0.19
CA HIS A 96 12.10 -2.51 0.52
C HIS A 96 12.87 -1.23 0.22
N PHE A 97 12.15 -0.21 -0.27
CA PHE A 97 12.73 1.11 -0.53
C PHE A 97 12.52 2.04 0.66
N VAL A 98 13.24 3.17 0.68
CA VAL A 98 13.04 4.20 1.70
C VAL A 98 12.17 5.30 1.10
N ALA A 99 10.90 5.37 1.53
CA ALA A 99 10.02 6.47 1.16
C ALA A 99 10.43 7.77 1.88
N SER A 100 10.08 8.92 1.30
CA SER A 100 10.27 10.23 1.94
C SER A 100 8.93 10.71 2.53
N PRO A 101 8.71 10.61 3.86
CA PRO A 101 7.45 11.02 4.48
C PRO A 101 7.22 12.53 4.38
N GLU A 102 8.30 13.31 4.34
CA GLU A 102 8.30 14.78 4.27
C GLU A 102 7.61 15.31 2.99
N ARG A 103 7.45 14.47 1.95
CA ARG A 103 6.71 14.81 0.73
C ARG A 103 5.18 14.80 0.96
N PHE A 104 4.70 14.04 1.94
CA PHE A 104 3.28 13.80 2.16
C PHE A 104 2.75 14.43 3.45
N PHE A 105 3.63 14.64 4.43
CA PHE A 105 3.29 15.29 5.68
C PHE A 105 4.06 16.59 5.81
N ASN A 106 3.32 17.70 5.85
CA ASN A 106 3.87 18.98 6.28
C ASN A 106 3.61 19.12 7.79
N PHE A 107 4.63 18.84 8.58
CA PHE A 107 4.65 19.25 9.98
C PHE A 107 5.10 20.71 10.00
N GLY A 108 4.15 21.64 9.86
CA GLY A 108 4.45 23.07 10.02
C GLY A 108 5.15 23.33 11.36
N ASP A 109 5.75 24.51 11.52
CA ASP A 109 6.51 24.86 12.73
C ASP A 109 5.69 24.70 14.04
N ASP A 110 4.36 24.82 13.93
CA ASP A 110 3.39 24.63 15.01
C ASP A 110 3.21 23.16 15.46
N LEU A 111 3.70 22.19 14.69
CA LEU A 111 3.59 20.76 14.96
C LEU A 111 4.92 20.12 15.38
N SER A 112 5.91 20.93 15.76
CA SER A 112 7.22 20.50 16.27
C SER A 112 7.12 19.43 17.37
N HIS A 113 6.13 19.55 18.26
CA HIS A 113 5.82 18.54 19.28
C HIS A 113 5.48 17.16 18.69
N TRP A 114 4.63 17.12 17.66
CA TRP A 114 4.23 15.88 16.99
C TRP A 114 5.38 15.28 16.17
N ARG A 115 6.18 16.13 15.53
CA ARG A 115 7.40 15.70 14.81
C ARG A 115 8.37 14.96 15.75
N SER A 116 8.61 15.51 16.94
CA SER A 116 9.47 14.86 17.94
C SER A 116 8.92 13.51 18.42
N LEU A 117 7.60 13.41 18.62
CA LEU A 117 6.95 12.15 18.99
C LEU A 117 7.09 11.09 17.88
N ILE A 118 6.80 11.45 16.63
CA ILE A 118 6.92 10.54 15.48
C ILE A 118 8.35 10.02 15.37
N LEU A 119 9.36 10.90 15.42
CA LEU A 119 10.77 10.50 15.34
C LEU A 119 11.24 9.61 16.50
N GLN A 120 10.62 9.70 17.68
CA GLN A 120 10.90 8.80 18.81
C GLN A 120 10.36 7.39 18.58
N PHE A 121 9.21 7.26 17.90
CA PHE A 121 8.55 5.97 17.65
C PHE A 121 8.96 5.31 16.32
N SER A 122 9.71 5.99 15.46
CA SER A 122 10.25 5.44 14.20
C SER A 122 11.57 4.66 14.35
N ARG A 123 11.97 4.29 15.57
CA ARG A 123 13.16 3.47 15.87
C ARG A 123 12.74 2.11 16.41
#